data_AF-A0A5M3MVG9-F1
#
_entry.id   AF-A0A5M3MVG9-F1
#
_cell.length_a   1.000
_cell.length_b   1.000
_cell.length_c   1.000
_cell.angle_alpha   90.00
_cell.angle_beta   90.00
_cell.angle_gamma   90.00
#
_symmetry.space_group_name_H-M   'P 1'
#
loop_
_entity.id
_entity.type
_entity.pdbx_description
1 polymer ?
#
loop_
_entity_poly.entity_id
_entity_poly.type
_entity_poly.pdbx_seq_one_letter_code
_entity_poly.pdbx_strand_id
1 'polypeptide(L)'
;MIVDDVPQATYAARKRAAELHRKEVHKRREQRWQENKQFQQRYASAEESQRSPALADASMIDLTDESQPSGSQDTKRKGVPDDGPDMPPTPTTDYPRTYAPGRKGKRTRTVSPQSIRQQWDEKRAGFQSRKRTKVRGINEDHHHAHHYGLWEELREQYGTKQQRRPGRTRATTEDPWSAGQSQDGQNTQSSSDTQVEDPEREAHISESIRKMSELNEDRPLWEEERQKRETRERAEELTRRAKAEERKKAEVQREREVQLDQEAEERRRAEEEDKKKAEKSEQQRAARKQRRERWNSGVWTIQRALERYKIMGEEFDSETFGPDSPVTFYDIPWPVLYAPNRFTVEDIDWSAIEKFFESVRGHMRPQDFKEFVERSHRRFHPDRWSARKLWSAVMDEEESNYIEVAGKAASQAITPLWRDLKRR
;
A
#
# COMPACT_ATOMS: atom_id res chain seq x y z
N MET A 1 43.85 3.13 31.30
CA MET A 1 42.55 2.89 30.67
C MET A 1 41.55 3.81 31.34
N ILE A 2 41.19 4.90 30.67
CA ILE A 2 40.16 5.83 31.15
C ILE A 2 38.87 5.36 30.46
N VAL A 3 37.93 4.85 31.25
CA VAL A 3 36.61 4.47 30.77
C VAL A 3 35.78 5.75 30.83
N ASP A 4 35.55 6.37 29.68
CA ASP A 4 34.71 7.56 29.58
C ASP A 4 33.27 7.19 29.96
N ASP A 5 32.85 7.57 31.17
CA ASP A 5 31.48 7.51 31.64
C ASP A 5 30.65 8.53 30.86
N VAL A 6 30.03 8.09 29.76
CA VAL A 6 29.07 8.89 29.01
C VAL A 6 27.84 9.11 29.92
N PRO A 7 27.50 10.35 30.27
CA PRO A 7 26.43 10.62 31.23
C PRO A 7 25.08 10.12 30.70
N GLN A 8 24.44 9.24 31.48
CA GLN A 8 23.14 8.60 31.20
C GLN A 8 22.03 9.58 30.81
N ALA A 9 22.14 10.86 31.20
CA ALA A 9 21.21 11.92 30.82
C ALA A 9 21.09 12.12 29.29
N THR A 10 22.16 11.89 28.53
CA THR A 10 22.17 12.06 27.06
C THR A 10 21.38 10.96 26.32
N TYR A 11 21.29 9.76 26.91
CA TYR A 11 20.57 8.64 26.31
C TYR A 11 19.05 8.86 26.35
N ALA A 12 18.52 9.36 27.47
CA ALA A 12 17.10 9.65 27.61
C ALA A 12 16.63 10.76 26.66
N ALA A 13 17.45 11.81 26.47
CA ALA A 13 17.18 12.89 25.52
C ALA A 13 17.14 12.38 24.06
N ARG A 14 18.13 11.57 23.66
CA ARG A 14 18.16 10.94 22.32
C ARG A 14 16.96 10.02 22.08
N LYS A 15 16.53 9.27 23.09
CA LYS A 15 15.35 8.40 23.00
C LYS A 15 14.06 9.22 22.77
N ARG A 16 13.89 10.34 23.50
CA ARG A 16 12.75 11.26 23.32
C ARG A 16 12.75 11.93 21.95
N ALA A 17 13.91 12.40 21.49
CA ALA A 17 14.06 12.99 20.16
C ALA A 17 13.72 11.99 19.05
N ALA A 18 14.19 10.73 19.17
CA ALA A 18 13.86 9.67 18.23
C ALA A 18 12.35 9.34 18.24
N GLU A 19 11.70 9.36 19.40
CA GLU A 19 10.25 9.13 19.51
C GLU A 19 9.44 10.26 18.87
N LEU A 20 9.82 11.52 19.09
CA LEU A 20 9.19 12.68 18.43
C LEU A 20 9.35 12.62 16.91
N HIS A 21 10.55 12.27 16.42
CA HIS A 21 10.77 12.10 14.99
C HIS A 21 9.92 10.98 14.39
N ARG A 22 9.76 9.85 15.09
CA ARG A 22 8.85 8.77 14.66
C ARG A 22 7.40 9.24 14.58
N LYS A 23 6.92 10.01 15.58
CA LYS A 23 5.56 10.61 15.57
C LYS A 23 5.38 11.58 14.40
N GLU A 24 6.38 12.41 14.11
CA GLU A 24 6.38 13.35 12.97
C GLU A 24 6.31 12.60 11.63
N VAL A 25 7.11 11.55 11.45
CA VAL A 25 7.11 10.71 10.24
C VAL A 25 5.77 10.01 10.06
N HIS A 26 5.17 9.50 11.14
CA HIS A 26 3.85 8.88 11.11
C HIS A 26 2.78 9.88 10.67
N LYS A 27 2.75 11.06 11.29
CA LYS A 27 1.83 12.15 10.94
C LYS A 27 1.95 12.56 9.46
N ARG A 28 3.18 12.66 8.92
CA ARG A 28 3.41 12.94 7.49
C ARG A 28 2.97 11.79 6.57
N ARG A 29 2.98 10.54 7.05
CA ARG A 29 2.49 9.38 6.29
C ARG A 29 0.98 9.36 6.24
N GLU A 30 0.32 9.65 7.37
CA GLU A 30 -1.14 9.78 7.46
C GLU A 30 -1.67 10.94 6.61
N GLN A 31 -1.01 12.10 6.64
CA GLN A 31 -1.37 13.23 5.78
C GLN A 31 -1.32 12.86 4.30
N ARG A 32 -0.23 12.23 3.85
CA ARG A 32 -0.12 11.76 2.45
C ARG A 32 -1.17 10.72 2.10
N TRP A 33 -1.52 9.84 3.03
CA TRP A 33 -2.59 8.87 2.83
C TRP A 33 -3.96 9.55 2.70
N GLN A 34 -4.26 10.54 3.55
CA GLN A 34 -5.51 11.32 3.47
C GLN A 34 -5.60 12.14 2.18
N GLU A 35 -4.51 12.79 1.76
CA GLU A 35 -4.44 13.54 0.50
C GLU A 35 -4.69 12.61 -0.71
N ASN A 36 -4.04 11.44 -0.72
CA ASN A 36 -4.20 10.49 -1.82
C ASN A 36 -5.62 9.89 -1.85
N LYS A 37 -6.23 9.67 -0.67
CA LYS A 37 -7.63 9.24 -0.55
C LYS A 37 -8.60 10.31 -1.06
N GLN A 38 -8.39 11.59 -0.71
CA GLN A 38 -9.17 12.70 -1.25
C GLN A 38 -8.99 12.84 -2.76
N PHE A 39 -7.77 12.64 -3.26
CA PHE A 39 -7.48 12.66 -4.69
C PHE A 39 -8.24 11.56 -5.44
N GLN A 40 -8.25 10.33 -4.91
CA GLN A 40 -9.04 9.23 -5.47
C GLN A 40 -10.55 9.52 -5.45
N GLN A 41 -11.08 10.09 -4.36
CA GLN A 41 -12.49 10.48 -4.30
C GLN A 41 -12.84 11.54 -5.35
N ARG A 42 -11.97 12.54 -5.55
CA ARG A 42 -12.15 13.55 -6.61
C ARG A 42 -12.15 12.90 -8.00
N TYR A 43 -11.24 11.96 -8.24
CA TYR A 43 -11.16 11.25 -9.53
C TYR A 43 -12.40 10.40 -9.80
N ALA A 44 -12.88 9.65 -8.81
CA ALA A 44 -14.11 8.86 -8.90
C ALA A 44 -15.34 9.75 -9.19
N SER A 45 -15.46 10.88 -8.49
CA SER A 45 -16.58 11.82 -8.72
C SER A 45 -16.51 12.52 -10.09
N ALA A 46 -15.30 12.70 -10.64
CA ALA A 46 -15.11 13.28 -11.97
C ALA A 46 -15.46 12.29 -13.09
N GLU A 47 -15.13 11.00 -12.93
CA GLU A 47 -15.56 9.95 -13.86
C GLU A 47 -17.08 9.76 -13.84
N GLU A 48 -17.71 9.84 -12.66
CA GLU A 48 -19.16 9.72 -12.52
C GLU A 48 -19.89 10.91 -13.15
N SER A 49 -19.34 12.12 -13.06
CA SER A 49 -19.89 13.31 -13.73
C SER A 49 -19.70 13.31 -15.26
N GLN A 50 -18.73 12.55 -15.80
CA GLN A 50 -18.53 12.40 -17.24
C GLN A 50 -19.37 11.27 -17.86
N ARG A 51 -19.94 10.37 -17.04
CA ARG A 51 -20.97 9.43 -17.48
C ARG A 51 -22.32 10.14 -17.55
N SER A 52 -22.51 10.96 -18.58
CA SER A 52 -23.82 11.51 -18.91
C SER A 52 -24.86 10.39 -19.10
N PRO A 53 -26.11 10.56 -18.63
CA PRO A 53 -27.20 9.60 -18.80
C PRO A 53 -27.84 9.72 -20.20
N ALA A 54 -27.03 9.62 -21.26
CA ALA A 54 -27.48 9.87 -22.64
C ALA A 54 -27.92 8.62 -23.42
N LEU A 55 -28.02 7.44 -22.80
CA LEU A 55 -28.46 6.20 -23.45
C LEU A 55 -29.39 5.36 -22.58
N ALA A 56 -30.31 6.00 -21.85
CA ALA A 56 -31.46 5.34 -21.24
C ALA A 56 -32.69 5.47 -22.16
N ASP A 57 -32.55 5.08 -23.43
CA ASP A 57 -33.69 4.79 -24.30
C ASP A 57 -33.28 3.74 -25.35
N ALA A 58 -33.10 2.51 -24.88
CA ALA A 58 -33.11 1.32 -25.71
C ALA A 58 -33.85 0.25 -24.91
N SER A 59 -35.17 0.35 -25.00
CA SER A 59 -36.12 -0.60 -24.48
C SER A 59 -35.98 -1.99 -25.13
N MET A 60 -36.29 -2.98 -24.30
CA MET A 60 -36.93 -4.26 -24.64
C MET A 60 -36.43 -5.01 -25.88
N ILE A 61 -35.58 -6.01 -25.65
CA ILE A 61 -35.75 -7.33 -26.28
C ILE A 61 -35.65 -8.37 -25.17
N ASP A 62 -36.82 -8.85 -24.77
CA ASP A 62 -37.03 -10.07 -23.99
C ASP A 62 -36.85 -11.26 -24.94
N LEU A 63 -35.85 -12.11 -24.67
CA LEU A 63 -35.71 -13.41 -25.30
C LEU A 63 -35.27 -14.40 -24.21
N THR A 64 -36.29 -14.93 -23.54
CA THR A 64 -36.26 -16.26 -22.96
C THR A 64 -36.04 -17.27 -24.09
N ASP A 65 -34.92 -17.98 -24.06
CA ASP A 65 -34.80 -19.24 -24.78
C ASP A 65 -33.99 -20.24 -23.94
N GLU A 66 -34.71 -21.25 -23.47
CA GLU A 66 -34.16 -22.49 -22.94
C GLU A 66 -33.49 -23.24 -24.09
N SER A 67 -32.23 -23.67 -23.94
CA SER A 67 -31.80 -24.98 -24.44
C SER A 67 -30.39 -25.36 -24.02
N GLN A 68 -30.28 -26.65 -23.76
CA GLN A 68 -29.16 -27.45 -23.28
C GLN A 68 -27.99 -27.64 -24.30
N PRO A 69 -26.91 -28.35 -23.91
CA PRO A 69 -25.58 -28.19 -24.51
C PRO A 69 -25.27 -29.21 -25.62
N SER A 70 -24.55 -28.75 -26.64
CA SER A 70 -23.69 -29.58 -27.50
C SER A 70 -22.75 -28.61 -28.22
N GLY A 71 -21.44 -28.78 -28.22
CA GLY A 71 -20.75 -29.73 -29.08
C GLY A 71 -19.86 -28.92 -30.04
N SER A 72 -18.62 -29.38 -30.21
CA SER A 72 -17.61 -29.06 -31.24
C SER A 72 -17.87 -27.90 -32.21
N GLN A 73 -16.85 -27.05 -32.42
CA GLN A 73 -16.18 -26.97 -33.74
C GLN A 73 -14.94 -26.06 -33.77
N ASP A 74 -13.84 -26.67 -34.20
CA ASP A 74 -12.96 -26.22 -35.28
C ASP A 74 -12.75 -24.72 -35.51
N THR A 75 -11.59 -24.24 -35.05
CA THR A 75 -10.97 -23.03 -35.62
C THR A 75 -9.86 -23.38 -36.60
N LYS A 76 -10.27 -23.37 -37.88
CA LYS A 76 -9.53 -22.98 -39.10
C LYS A 76 -8.01 -22.77 -38.94
N ARG A 77 -7.25 -23.78 -39.40
CA ARG A 77 -5.91 -23.60 -39.97
C ARG A 77 -6.03 -23.02 -41.37
N LYS A 78 -5.22 -21.99 -41.66
CA LYS A 78 -4.97 -21.43 -42.99
C LYS A 78 -3.61 -21.97 -43.44
N GLY A 79 -3.57 -22.81 -44.46
CA GLY A 79 -2.30 -23.33 -44.99
C GLY A 79 -2.47 -24.31 -46.15
N VAL A 80 -2.33 -23.76 -47.36
CA VAL A 80 -1.72 -24.34 -48.58
C VAL A 80 -2.34 -25.62 -49.17
N PRO A 81 -2.92 -25.56 -50.39
CA PRO A 81 -2.99 -26.70 -51.28
C PRO A 81 -1.74 -26.76 -52.18
N ASP A 82 -1.08 -27.91 -52.12
CA ASP A 82 -0.10 -28.41 -53.08
C ASP A 82 -0.82 -29.33 -54.09
N ASP A 83 -0.19 -29.52 -55.26
CA ASP A 83 -0.52 -30.41 -56.38
C ASP A 83 -1.56 -29.99 -57.44
N GLY A 84 -1.05 -29.64 -58.64
CA GLY A 84 -1.77 -29.75 -59.92
C GLY A 84 -1.00 -29.15 -61.12
N PRO A 85 -0.89 -29.85 -62.28
CA PRO A 85 0.29 -29.80 -63.16
C PRO A 85 0.23 -28.84 -64.37
N ASP A 86 1.42 -28.63 -64.96
CA ASP A 86 1.76 -28.17 -66.32
C ASP A 86 0.66 -27.50 -67.18
N MET A 87 0.83 -26.20 -67.45
CA MET A 87 0.34 -25.53 -68.67
C MET A 87 1.20 -24.29 -69.01
N PRO A 88 1.41 -23.98 -70.31
CA PRO A 88 2.47 -23.11 -70.81
C PRO A 88 2.14 -21.61 -70.73
N PRO A 89 3.15 -20.72 -70.87
CA PRO A 89 2.98 -19.28 -70.67
C PRO A 89 2.25 -18.62 -71.84
N THR A 90 1.15 -17.92 -71.56
CA THR A 90 0.56 -16.93 -72.48
C THR A 90 1.12 -15.53 -72.18
N PRO A 91 1.45 -14.73 -73.21
CA PRO A 91 2.10 -13.44 -73.03
C PRO A 91 1.11 -12.28 -72.90
N THR A 92 1.52 -11.27 -72.13
CA THR A 92 1.21 -9.83 -72.29
C THR A 92 -0.25 -9.39 -72.50
N THR A 93 -0.79 -8.70 -71.48
CA THR A 93 -1.74 -7.60 -71.69
C THR A 93 -1.35 -6.42 -70.81
N ASP A 94 -0.79 -5.40 -71.47
CA ASP A 94 -0.52 -4.07 -70.95
C ASP A 94 -1.82 -3.38 -70.51
N TYR A 95 -1.88 -2.94 -69.25
CA TYR A 95 -2.80 -1.90 -68.82
C TYR A 95 -2.01 -0.71 -68.27
N PRO A 96 -2.17 0.51 -68.84
CA PRO A 96 -1.50 1.69 -68.35
C PRO A 96 -2.15 2.15 -67.05
N ARG A 97 -1.50 1.84 -65.93
CA ARG A 97 -1.90 2.32 -64.60
C ARG A 97 -1.47 3.79 -64.46
N THR A 98 -2.44 4.67 -64.46
CA THR A 98 -2.29 6.11 -64.21
C THR A 98 -1.72 6.35 -62.81
N TYR A 99 -0.49 6.88 -62.76
CA TYR A 99 0.17 7.29 -61.53
C TYR A 99 -0.44 8.61 -61.02
N ALA A 100 -1.20 8.55 -59.93
CA ALA A 100 -1.46 9.71 -59.10
C ALA A 100 -0.16 10.10 -58.35
N PRO A 101 0.24 11.38 -58.30
CA PRO A 101 1.43 11.82 -57.58
C PRO A 101 1.22 11.69 -56.07
N GLY A 102 1.57 10.53 -55.54
CA GLY A 102 1.58 10.23 -54.12
C GLY A 102 2.50 11.20 -53.37
N ARG A 103 1.96 11.79 -52.31
CA ARG A 103 2.69 12.65 -51.37
C ARG A 103 4.01 11.98 -51.01
N LYS A 104 5.12 12.68 -51.27
CA LYS A 104 6.48 12.26 -50.91
C LYS A 104 6.58 12.15 -49.38
N GLY A 105 6.15 11.01 -48.84
CA GLY A 105 6.41 10.61 -47.46
C GLY A 105 7.92 10.62 -47.30
N LYS A 106 8.44 11.62 -46.58
CA LYS A 106 9.84 11.73 -46.23
C LYS A 106 10.20 10.41 -45.55
N ARG A 107 10.97 9.55 -46.24
CA ARG A 107 11.49 8.31 -45.68
C ARG A 107 12.16 8.67 -44.36
N THR A 108 11.58 8.19 -43.27
CA THR A 108 12.17 8.27 -41.93
C THR A 108 13.58 7.73 -42.07
N ARG A 109 14.57 8.62 -42.01
CA ARG A 109 15.98 8.21 -42.11
C ARG A 109 16.21 7.15 -41.05
N THR A 110 16.63 5.97 -41.47
CA THR A 110 17.06 4.90 -40.58
C THR A 110 18.19 5.45 -39.73
N VAL A 111 17.87 5.74 -38.48
CA VAL A 111 18.82 6.18 -37.45
C VAL A 111 19.84 5.05 -37.30
N SER A 112 21.14 5.37 -37.42
CA SER A 112 22.17 4.33 -37.42
C SER A 112 22.15 3.59 -36.06
N PRO A 113 22.42 2.27 -36.03
CA PRO A 113 22.46 1.51 -34.77
C PRO A 113 23.36 2.13 -33.70
N GLN A 114 24.45 2.82 -34.11
CA GLN A 114 25.33 3.55 -33.20
C GLN A 114 24.66 4.77 -32.56
N SER A 115 23.88 5.55 -33.30
CA SER A 115 23.17 6.70 -32.73
C SER A 115 22.06 6.30 -31.77
N ILE A 116 21.43 5.12 -31.95
CA ILE A 116 20.52 4.56 -30.96
C ILE A 116 21.29 4.19 -29.68
N ARG A 117 22.44 3.52 -29.79
CA ARG A 117 23.29 3.20 -28.62
C ARG A 117 23.73 4.45 -27.86
N GLN A 118 24.20 5.49 -28.56
CA GLN A 118 24.57 6.76 -27.93
C GLN A 118 23.40 7.41 -27.17
N GLN A 119 22.19 7.39 -27.73
CA GLN A 119 21.00 7.91 -27.03
C GLN A 119 20.65 7.12 -25.77
N TRP A 120 20.86 5.80 -25.76
CA TRP A 120 20.64 4.97 -24.56
C TRP A 120 21.72 5.21 -23.51
N ASP A 121 22.98 5.35 -23.91
CA ASP A 121 24.09 5.67 -23.00
C ASP A 121 23.91 7.05 -22.36
N GLU A 122 23.49 8.06 -23.13
CA GLU A 122 23.15 9.39 -22.61
C GLU A 122 21.99 9.34 -21.60
N LYS A 123 20.94 8.56 -21.89
CA LYS A 123 19.83 8.36 -20.95
C LYS A 123 20.29 7.65 -19.68
N ARG A 124 21.10 6.59 -19.80
CA ARG A 124 21.65 5.81 -18.67
C ARG A 124 22.54 6.68 -17.79
N ALA A 125 23.42 7.49 -18.39
CA ALA A 125 24.23 8.48 -17.69
C ALA A 125 23.37 9.54 -16.97
N GLY A 126 22.30 10.01 -17.62
CA GLY A 126 21.33 10.94 -17.04
C GLY A 126 20.62 10.38 -15.81
N PHE A 127 20.16 9.12 -15.86
CA PHE A 127 19.54 8.45 -14.72
C PHE A 127 20.51 8.24 -13.56
N GLN A 128 21.75 7.82 -13.83
CA GLN A 128 22.77 7.67 -12.79
C GLN A 128 23.12 9.02 -12.15
N SER A 129 23.21 10.09 -12.94
CA SER A 129 23.44 11.44 -12.43
C SER A 129 22.30 11.90 -11.52
N ARG A 130 21.03 11.73 -11.94
CA ARG A 130 19.84 12.04 -11.11
C ARG A 130 19.78 11.20 -9.82
N LYS A 131 20.19 9.94 -9.87
CA LYS A 131 20.27 9.08 -8.67
C LYS A 131 21.35 9.57 -7.72
N ARG A 132 22.54 9.92 -8.24
CA ARG A 132 23.64 10.48 -7.44
C ARG A 132 23.26 11.82 -6.81
N THR A 133 22.62 12.73 -7.54
CA THR A 133 22.18 14.01 -6.98
C THR A 133 21.10 13.82 -5.92
N LYS A 134 20.15 12.89 -6.10
CA LYS A 134 19.14 12.57 -5.09
C LYS A 134 19.76 11.96 -3.82
N VAL A 135 20.70 11.02 -3.95
CA VAL A 135 21.41 10.42 -2.82
C VAL A 135 22.26 11.47 -2.10
N ARG A 136 22.92 12.35 -2.85
CA ARG A 136 23.69 13.47 -2.28
C ARG A 136 22.79 14.44 -1.52
N GLY A 137 21.63 14.81 -2.06
CA GLY A 137 20.66 15.67 -1.38
C GLY A 137 20.14 15.05 -0.08
N ILE A 138 19.80 13.76 -0.08
CA ILE A 138 19.40 13.05 1.16
C ILE A 138 20.54 13.05 2.19
N ASN A 139 21.79 12.88 1.74
CA ASN A 139 22.94 12.88 2.63
C ASN A 139 23.25 14.29 3.17
N GLU A 140 23.12 15.33 2.34
CA GLU A 140 23.25 16.74 2.73
C GLU A 140 22.14 17.15 3.70
N ASP A 141 20.88 16.75 3.47
CA ASP A 141 19.77 16.96 4.41
C ASP A 141 20.03 16.26 5.75
N HIS A 142 20.56 15.02 5.71
CA HIS A 142 20.93 14.29 6.92
C HIS A 142 22.08 14.99 7.67
N HIS A 143 23.09 15.45 6.94
CA HIS A 143 24.21 16.22 7.50
C HIS A 143 23.73 17.55 8.09
N HIS A 144 22.82 18.25 7.42
CA HIS A 144 22.21 19.50 7.89
C HIS A 144 21.38 19.26 9.15
N ALA A 145 20.53 18.23 9.18
CA ALA A 145 19.74 17.89 10.35
C ALA A 145 20.64 17.53 11.55
N HIS A 146 21.71 16.76 11.31
CA HIS A 146 22.69 16.43 12.34
C HIS A 146 23.43 17.68 12.85
N HIS A 147 23.85 18.56 11.94
CA HIS A 147 24.58 19.78 12.29
C HIS A 147 23.68 20.80 13.01
N TYR A 148 22.41 20.96 12.58
CA TYR A 148 21.45 21.82 13.27
C TYR A 148 21.09 21.30 14.65
N GLY A 149 20.86 19.99 14.81
CA GLY A 149 20.62 19.38 16.11
C GLY A 149 21.79 19.59 17.08
N LEU A 150 23.03 19.45 16.58
CA LEU A 150 24.23 19.73 17.36
C LEU A 150 24.34 21.21 17.76
N TRP A 151 24.01 22.15 16.85
CA TRP A 151 24.03 23.59 17.15
C TRP A 151 22.92 24.02 18.09
N GLU A 152 21.75 23.37 18.05
CA GLU A 152 20.64 23.62 18.95
C GLU A 152 20.96 23.09 20.36
N GLU A 153 21.58 21.90 20.45
CA GLU A 153 22.12 21.35 21.71
C GLU A 153 23.21 22.25 22.31
N LEU A 154 24.12 22.78 21.49
CA LEU A 154 25.11 23.78 21.90
C LEU A 154 24.46 25.11 22.34
N ARG A 155 23.43 25.58 21.62
CA ARG A 155 22.70 26.80 22.01
C ARG A 155 21.96 26.61 23.33
N GLU A 156 21.43 25.43 23.60
CA GLU A 156 20.74 25.13 24.85
C GLU A 156 21.72 24.96 26.01
N GLN A 157 22.89 24.36 25.75
CA GLN A 157 23.95 24.18 26.76
C GLN A 157 24.65 25.49 27.16
N TYR A 158 24.72 26.48 26.25
CA TYR A 158 25.46 27.73 26.48
C TYR A 158 24.60 29.01 26.44
N GLY A 159 23.32 28.93 26.07
CA GLY A 159 22.50 30.10 25.70
C GLY A 159 21.59 30.72 26.78
N THR A 160 21.46 30.15 27.98
CA THR A 160 20.44 30.60 28.95
C THR A 160 21.04 31.08 30.27
N LYS A 161 21.70 32.24 30.20
CA LYS A 161 21.78 33.21 31.31
C LYS A 161 21.47 34.63 30.83
N GLN A 162 20.31 34.84 30.22
CA GLN A 162 19.68 36.17 30.20
C GLN A 162 18.42 36.14 31.04
N GLN A 163 18.55 36.72 32.24
CA GLN A 163 17.47 36.98 33.18
C GLN A 163 16.34 37.76 32.50
N ARG A 164 15.16 37.13 32.35
CA ARG A 164 13.93 37.87 32.07
C ARG A 164 13.13 38.02 33.36
N ARG A 165 13.03 39.27 33.79
CA ARG A 165 12.19 39.76 34.88
C ARG A 165 10.70 39.48 34.61
N PRO A 166 9.90 39.16 35.65
CA PRO A 166 8.46 38.99 35.51
C PRO A 166 7.76 40.35 35.47
N GLY A 167 7.11 40.64 34.35
CA GLY A 167 6.24 41.79 34.14
C GLY A 167 4.77 41.41 34.34
N ARG A 168 4.10 42.20 35.17
CA ARG A 168 2.72 42.10 35.67
C ARG A 168 1.79 43.00 34.85
N THR A 169 0.69 42.48 34.29
CA THR A 169 -0.53 43.22 33.86
C THR A 169 -1.69 42.19 33.85
N ARG A 170 -2.82 42.30 34.56
CA ARG A 170 -3.89 43.32 34.78
C ARG A 170 -4.95 43.39 33.65
N ALA A 171 -6.09 42.71 33.93
CA ALA A 171 -7.51 43.07 33.78
C ALA A 171 -8.17 43.47 32.43
N THR A 172 -9.52 43.30 32.44
CA THR A 172 -10.62 43.89 31.60
C THR A 172 -10.80 43.32 30.18
N THR A 173 -11.99 43.04 29.62
CA THR A 173 -13.28 43.79 29.56
C THR A 173 -14.46 42.89 29.11
N GLU A 174 -15.68 43.34 29.42
CA GLU A 174 -17.06 42.83 29.14
C GLU A 174 -17.47 42.85 27.63
N ASP A 175 -18.36 41.95 27.16
CA ASP A 175 -19.80 42.09 26.75
C ASP A 175 -19.97 42.00 25.19
N PRO A 176 -21.14 42.04 24.49
CA PRO A 176 -22.55 41.62 24.71
C PRO A 176 -23.26 40.86 23.51
N TRP A 177 -24.41 40.20 23.79
CA TRP A 177 -25.68 40.01 23.00
C TRP A 177 -25.77 39.49 21.53
N SER A 178 -26.65 38.48 21.29
CA SER A 178 -27.67 38.35 20.20
C SER A 178 -28.16 36.89 20.05
N ALA A 179 -29.36 36.49 19.63
CA ALA A 179 -30.71 37.04 19.50
C ALA A 179 -31.58 35.91 18.86
N GLY A 180 -32.88 35.86 19.21
CA GLY A 180 -33.97 35.27 18.40
C GLY A 180 -34.35 33.79 18.65
N GLN A 181 -35.59 33.33 18.47
CA GLN A 181 -36.91 33.93 18.23
C GLN A 181 -37.94 32.76 18.19
N SER A 182 -39.24 33.06 18.43
CA SER A 182 -40.44 32.31 17.97
C SER A 182 -40.82 31.02 18.74
N GLN A 183 -42.09 30.63 18.95
CA GLN A 183 -43.41 31.11 18.49
C GLN A 183 -44.53 30.41 19.29
N ASP A 184 -45.72 31.04 19.22
CA ASP A 184 -47.08 30.46 19.22
C ASP A 184 -47.74 29.92 20.51
N GLY A 185 -48.97 30.40 20.73
CA GLY A 185 -49.90 29.90 21.74
C GLY A 185 -51.11 30.79 21.96
N GLN A 186 -51.96 30.91 20.93
CA GLN A 186 -53.30 31.50 20.99
C GLN A 186 -54.15 30.88 22.13
N ASN A 187 -54.97 31.65 22.86
CA ASN A 187 -56.37 31.24 23.09
C ASN A 187 -57.26 32.35 23.72
N THR A 188 -58.31 32.69 22.96
CA THR A 188 -59.71 32.92 23.39
C THR A 188 -60.02 33.88 24.55
N GLN A 189 -60.30 35.13 24.19
CA GLN A 189 -61.33 35.95 24.83
C GLN A 189 -62.72 35.44 24.43
N SER A 190 -63.53 35.04 25.41
CA SER A 190 -64.96 34.71 25.25
C SER A 190 -65.78 35.50 26.28
N SER A 191 -66.67 36.34 25.74
CA SER A 191 -68.05 36.59 26.17
C SER A 191 -68.41 36.82 27.65
N SER A 192 -69.07 37.98 27.83
CA SER A 192 -70.37 38.15 28.50
C SER A 192 -70.34 38.13 30.03
N ASP A 193 -71.30 38.63 30.79
CA ASP A 193 -72.61 39.22 30.56
C ASP A 193 -72.99 39.89 31.89
N THR A 194 -73.86 40.88 31.83
CA THR A 194 -74.87 41.27 32.85
C THR A 194 -74.56 41.36 34.36
N GLN A 195 -75.04 42.50 34.87
CA GLN A 195 -76.04 42.64 35.94
C GLN A 195 -75.60 43.22 37.29
N VAL A 196 -76.10 44.44 37.49
CA VAL A 196 -76.88 44.93 38.64
C VAL A 196 -76.22 44.75 40.00
N GLU A 197 -75.77 45.89 40.52
CA GLU A 197 -75.32 46.13 41.88
C GLU A 197 -76.38 45.68 42.89
N ASP A 198 -76.12 44.53 43.49
CA ASP A 198 -76.81 44.00 44.66
C ASP A 198 -75.97 44.41 45.89
N PRO A 199 -76.50 45.24 46.81
CA PRO A 199 -75.74 45.74 47.96
C PRO A 199 -75.27 44.62 48.92
N GLU A 200 -75.83 43.42 48.83
CA GLU A 200 -75.35 42.24 49.55
C GLU A 200 -74.05 41.67 48.93
N ARG A 201 -73.82 41.88 47.63
CA ARG A 201 -72.57 41.51 46.94
C ARG A 201 -71.41 42.41 47.34
N GLU A 202 -71.66 43.69 47.58
CA GLU A 202 -70.63 44.63 48.05
C GLU A 202 -70.19 44.35 49.49
N ALA A 203 -71.11 43.86 50.34
CA ALA A 203 -70.78 43.34 51.67
C ALA A 203 -69.90 42.08 51.59
N HIS A 204 -70.23 41.13 50.71
CA HIS A 204 -69.37 39.96 50.48
C HIS A 204 -68.04 40.30 49.80
N ILE A 205 -67.99 41.31 48.92
CA ILE A 205 -66.75 41.81 48.31
C ILE A 205 -65.90 42.54 49.35
N SER A 206 -66.49 43.30 50.28
CA SER A 206 -65.74 43.96 51.36
C SER A 206 -65.26 42.99 52.43
N GLU A 207 -66.05 41.97 52.79
CA GLU A 207 -65.58 40.84 53.61
C GLU A 207 -64.51 40.02 52.89
N SER A 208 -64.62 39.83 51.57
CA SER A 208 -63.60 39.21 50.74
C SER A 208 -62.34 40.08 50.64
N ILE A 209 -62.46 41.41 50.53
CA ILE A 209 -61.32 42.35 50.54
C ILE A 209 -60.62 42.32 51.89
N ARG A 210 -61.37 42.24 52.99
CA ARG A 210 -60.81 42.11 54.34
C ARG A 210 -60.12 40.76 54.55
N LYS A 211 -60.70 39.69 54.02
CA LYS A 211 -60.09 38.35 54.04
C LYS A 211 -58.87 38.26 53.11
N MET A 212 -58.88 38.99 52.00
CA MET A 212 -57.76 39.14 51.09
C MET A 212 -56.68 40.07 51.66
N SER A 213 -57.02 41.03 52.52
CA SER A 213 -56.02 41.83 53.24
C SER A 213 -55.32 40.99 54.31
N GLU A 214 -56.06 40.17 55.07
CA GLU A 214 -55.45 39.18 55.99
C GLU A 214 -54.56 38.17 55.24
N LEU A 215 -55.01 37.62 54.10
CA LEU A 215 -54.17 36.76 53.26
C LEU A 215 -52.98 37.49 52.62
N ASN A 216 -53.09 38.81 52.36
CA ASN A 216 -51.98 39.64 51.87
C ASN A 216 -50.99 40.02 52.98
N GLU A 217 -51.39 40.02 54.25
CA GLU A 217 -50.48 40.19 55.39
C GLU A 217 -49.62 38.95 55.61
N ASP A 218 -50.14 37.75 55.32
CA ASP A 218 -49.36 36.49 55.35
C ASP A 218 -48.59 36.20 54.06
N ARG A 219 -48.96 36.87 52.96
CA ARG A 219 -48.29 36.77 51.66
C ARG A 219 -46.77 37.04 51.70
N PRO A 220 -46.24 38.08 52.38
CA PRO A 220 -44.79 38.27 52.47
C PRO A 220 -44.07 37.12 53.17
N LEU A 221 -44.65 36.53 54.22
CA LEU A 221 -44.07 35.35 54.90
C LEU A 221 -44.02 34.14 53.97
N TRP A 222 -45.05 33.93 53.15
CA TRP A 222 -45.08 32.87 52.14
C TRP A 222 -44.15 33.13 50.96
N GLU A 223 -44.02 34.38 50.52
CA GLU A 223 -43.09 34.77 49.46
C GLU A 223 -41.62 34.62 49.91
N GLU A 224 -41.30 34.96 51.17
CA GLU A 224 -39.98 34.72 51.76
C GLU A 224 -39.66 33.23 51.91
N GLU A 225 -40.61 32.42 52.40
CA GLU A 225 -40.46 30.96 52.51
C GLU A 225 -40.32 30.31 51.11
N ARG A 226 -41.08 30.78 50.13
CA ARG A 226 -41.01 30.31 48.74
C ARG A 226 -39.67 30.69 48.10
N GLN A 227 -39.19 31.92 48.27
CA GLN A 227 -37.86 32.34 47.78
C GLN A 227 -36.75 31.53 48.46
N LYS A 228 -36.87 31.23 49.75
CA LYS A 228 -35.90 30.40 50.48
C LYS A 228 -35.88 28.95 49.97
N ARG A 229 -37.03 28.41 49.59
CA ARG A 229 -37.13 27.08 48.96
C ARG A 229 -36.54 27.09 47.55
N GLU A 230 -36.84 28.11 46.75
CA GLU A 230 -36.35 28.24 45.37
C GLU A 230 -34.84 28.46 45.31
N THR A 231 -34.28 29.27 46.23
CA THR A 231 -32.82 29.46 46.33
C THR A 231 -32.12 28.18 46.78
N ARG A 232 -32.71 27.43 47.72
CA ARG A 232 -32.20 26.12 48.13
C ARG A 232 -32.28 25.09 47.00
N GLU A 233 -33.39 25.02 46.27
CA GLU A 233 -33.58 24.10 45.14
C GLU A 233 -32.62 24.43 43.99
N ARG A 234 -32.42 25.71 43.66
CA ARG A 234 -31.39 26.14 42.69
C ARG A 234 -29.98 25.76 43.14
N ALA A 235 -29.66 25.94 44.42
CA ALA A 235 -28.35 25.55 44.95
C ALA A 235 -28.15 24.02 44.88
N GLU A 236 -29.15 23.23 45.29
CA GLU A 236 -29.11 21.76 45.19
C GLU A 236 -29.03 21.31 43.73
N GLU A 237 -29.77 21.92 42.80
CA GLU A 237 -29.71 21.58 41.37
C GLU A 237 -28.35 21.92 40.75
N LEU A 238 -27.75 23.07 41.08
CA LEU A 238 -26.40 23.43 40.63
C LEU A 238 -25.36 22.43 41.14
N THR A 239 -25.44 22.01 42.41
CA THR A 239 -24.53 20.97 42.92
C THR A 239 -24.74 19.61 42.25
N ARG A 240 -25.98 19.25 41.92
CA ARG A 240 -26.30 18.02 41.19
C ARG A 240 -25.77 18.06 39.76
N ARG A 241 -25.92 19.19 39.05
CA ARG A 241 -25.38 19.40 37.70
C ARG A 241 -23.85 19.35 37.70
N ALA A 242 -23.19 20.01 38.65
CA ALA A 242 -21.73 19.97 38.78
C ALA A 242 -21.20 18.54 39.00
N LYS A 243 -21.82 17.77 39.91
CA LYS A 243 -21.45 16.36 40.15
C LYS A 243 -21.70 15.47 38.92
N ALA A 244 -22.78 15.71 38.16
CA ALA A 244 -23.08 14.95 36.95
C ALA A 244 -22.06 15.25 35.83
N GLU A 245 -21.66 16.51 35.66
CA GLU A 245 -20.61 16.88 34.71
C GLU A 245 -19.25 16.30 35.09
N GLU A 246 -18.90 16.30 36.38
CA GLU A 246 -17.66 15.70 36.86
C GLU A 246 -17.63 14.19 36.57
N ARG A 247 -18.73 13.47 36.81
CA ARG A 247 -18.86 12.05 36.46
C ARG A 247 -18.71 11.79 34.97
N LYS A 248 -19.36 12.59 34.12
CA LYS A 248 -19.23 12.47 32.66
C LYS A 248 -17.79 12.74 32.20
N LYS A 249 -17.11 13.73 32.78
CA LYS A 249 -15.70 14.01 32.47
C LYS A 249 -14.80 12.85 32.89
N ALA A 250 -15.03 12.26 34.05
CA ALA A 250 -14.27 11.10 34.53
C ALA A 250 -14.50 9.84 33.69
N GLU A 251 -15.72 9.59 33.23
CA GLU A 251 -16.05 8.47 32.35
C GLU A 251 -15.38 8.60 30.98
N VAL A 252 -15.47 9.79 30.36
CA VAL A 252 -14.79 10.08 29.09
C VAL A 252 -13.26 9.97 29.22
N GLN A 253 -12.68 10.35 30.37
CA GLN A 253 -11.25 10.14 30.62
C GLN A 253 -10.89 8.66 30.69
N ARG A 254 -11.68 7.84 31.41
CA ARG A 254 -11.46 6.39 31.49
C ARG A 254 -11.59 5.71 30.13
N GLU A 255 -12.59 6.08 29.34
CA GLU A 255 -12.74 5.54 27.99
C GLU A 255 -11.55 5.89 27.09
N ARG A 256 -11.02 7.11 27.18
CA ARG A 256 -9.82 7.52 26.45
C ARG A 256 -8.58 6.75 26.89
N GLU A 257 -8.40 6.52 28.18
CA GLU A 257 -7.29 5.71 28.70
C GLU A 257 -7.38 4.27 28.18
N VAL A 258 -8.56 3.65 28.22
CA VAL A 258 -8.77 2.29 27.68
C VAL A 258 -8.52 2.23 26.18
N GLN A 259 -8.95 3.23 25.41
CA GLN A 259 -8.67 3.30 23.97
C GLN A 259 -7.18 3.44 23.67
N LEU A 260 -6.47 4.30 24.42
CA LEU A 260 -5.03 4.47 24.26
C LEU A 260 -4.25 3.20 24.61
N ASP A 261 -4.67 2.47 25.64
CA ASP A 261 -4.06 1.20 26.03
C ASP A 261 -4.30 0.11 24.98
N GLN A 262 -5.52 0.04 24.41
CA GLN A 262 -5.84 -0.88 23.31
C GLN A 262 -5.03 -0.58 22.05
N GLU A 263 -4.94 0.69 21.64
CA GLU A 263 -4.14 1.11 20.49
C GLU A 263 -2.65 0.83 20.70
N ALA A 264 -2.14 1.06 21.93
CA ALA A 264 -0.76 0.75 22.27
C ALA A 264 -0.47 -0.76 22.24
N GLU A 265 -1.41 -1.59 22.67
CA GLU A 265 -1.27 -3.05 22.61
C GLU A 265 -1.32 -3.57 21.16
N GLU A 266 -2.25 -3.07 20.34
CA GLU A 266 -2.35 -3.43 18.93
C GLU A 266 -1.08 -3.03 18.17
N ARG A 267 -0.58 -1.82 18.41
CA ARG A 267 0.69 -1.36 17.83
C ARG A 267 1.86 -2.26 18.25
N ARG A 268 1.91 -2.69 19.51
CA ARG A 268 2.96 -3.61 19.99
C ARG A 268 2.86 -4.98 19.30
N ARG A 269 1.65 -5.51 19.11
CA ARG A 269 1.43 -6.79 18.39
C ARG A 269 1.86 -6.68 16.93
N ALA A 270 1.50 -5.60 16.24
CA ALA A 270 1.92 -5.36 14.86
C ALA A 270 3.45 -5.25 14.73
N GLU A 271 4.10 -4.51 15.63
CA GLU A 271 5.57 -4.39 15.65
C GLU A 271 6.27 -5.73 15.91
N GLU A 272 5.72 -6.58 16.79
CA GLU A 272 6.23 -7.93 17.04
C GLU A 272 6.07 -8.86 15.83
N GLU A 273 4.94 -8.80 15.13
CA GLU A 273 4.71 -9.59 13.92
C GLU A 273 5.64 -9.17 12.78
N ASP A 274 5.79 -7.86 12.56
CA ASP A 274 6.74 -7.33 11.58
C ASP A 274 8.17 -7.72 11.90
N LYS A 275 8.57 -7.66 13.18
CA LYS A 275 9.89 -8.12 13.63
C LYS A 275 10.08 -9.62 13.39
N LYS A 276 9.09 -10.45 13.73
CA LYS A 276 9.14 -11.91 13.46
C LYS A 276 9.23 -12.21 11.97
N LYS A 277 8.52 -11.46 11.13
CA LYS A 277 8.57 -11.60 9.67
C LYS A 277 9.93 -11.20 9.10
N ALA A 278 10.49 -10.08 9.58
CA ALA A 278 11.82 -9.64 9.19
C ALA A 278 12.90 -10.65 9.60
N GLU A 279 12.85 -11.14 10.84
CA GLU A 279 13.79 -12.15 11.34
C GLU A 279 13.71 -13.46 10.54
N LYS A 280 12.51 -13.96 10.25
CA LYS A 280 12.35 -15.14 9.38
C LYS A 280 12.93 -14.93 7.98
N SER A 281 12.72 -13.75 7.40
CA SER A 281 13.28 -13.41 6.08
C SER A 281 14.81 -13.36 6.13
N GLU A 282 15.39 -12.78 7.18
CA GLU A 282 16.83 -12.72 7.38
C GLU A 282 17.44 -14.11 7.60
N GLN A 283 16.81 -14.95 8.43
CA GLN A 283 17.22 -16.34 8.64
C GLN A 283 17.18 -17.14 7.34
N GLN A 284 16.14 -16.97 6.51
CA GLN A 284 16.06 -17.59 5.19
C GLN A 284 17.18 -17.11 4.26
N ARG A 285 17.49 -15.81 4.25
CA ARG A 285 18.60 -15.25 3.46
C ARG A 285 19.95 -15.78 3.93
N ALA A 286 20.18 -15.85 5.23
CA ALA A 286 21.40 -16.40 5.81
C ALA A 286 21.55 -17.90 5.49
N ALA A 287 20.48 -18.68 5.63
CA ALA A 287 20.48 -20.09 5.29
C ALA A 287 20.77 -20.33 3.80
N ARG A 288 20.18 -19.53 2.90
CA ARG A 288 20.49 -19.57 1.46
C ARG A 288 21.97 -19.27 1.20
N LYS A 289 22.51 -18.24 1.86
CA LYS A 289 23.93 -17.86 1.73
C LYS A 289 24.86 -18.99 2.19
N GLN A 290 24.61 -19.57 3.37
CA GLN A 290 25.41 -20.70 3.88
C GLN A 290 25.34 -21.92 2.95
N ARG A 291 24.15 -22.24 2.42
CA ARG A 291 24.00 -23.32 1.43
C ARG A 291 24.82 -23.04 0.17
N ARG A 292 24.83 -21.79 -0.30
CA ARG A 292 25.62 -21.39 -1.47
C ARG A 292 27.12 -21.51 -1.21
N GLU A 293 27.58 -21.09 -0.03
CA GLU A 293 28.98 -21.24 0.39
C GLU A 293 29.41 -22.71 0.48
N ARG A 294 28.51 -23.61 0.92
CA ARG A 294 28.77 -25.06 0.93
C ARG A 294 29.07 -25.59 -0.48
N TRP A 295 28.44 -25.06 -1.52
CA TRP A 295 28.70 -25.50 -2.90
C TRP A 295 30.00 -24.91 -3.50
N ASN A 296 30.52 -23.83 -2.92
CA ASN A 296 31.72 -23.16 -3.42
C ASN A 296 33.04 -23.78 -2.93
N SER A 297 32.99 -24.66 -1.91
CA SER A 297 34.19 -25.23 -1.26
C SER A 297 34.45 -26.68 -1.69
N GLY A 298 35.71 -27.11 -1.82
CA GLY A 298 36.08 -28.51 -2.07
C GLY A 298 36.05 -28.94 -3.55
N VAL A 299 36.35 -30.22 -3.79
CA VAL A 299 36.46 -30.78 -5.16
C VAL A 299 35.07 -30.83 -5.82
N TRP A 300 35.02 -30.38 -7.07
CA TRP A 300 33.80 -30.38 -7.87
C TRP A 300 33.73 -31.65 -8.72
N THR A 301 32.86 -32.58 -8.34
CA THR A 301 32.66 -33.88 -9.01
C THR A 301 31.29 -33.94 -9.69
N ILE A 302 31.11 -34.90 -10.60
CA ILE A 302 29.81 -35.14 -11.29
C ILE A 302 28.69 -35.40 -10.28
N GLN A 303 28.95 -36.23 -9.27
CA GLN A 303 28.00 -36.52 -8.19
C GLN A 303 27.61 -35.24 -7.43
N ARG A 304 28.57 -34.36 -7.16
CA ARG A 304 28.30 -33.10 -6.45
C ARG A 304 27.47 -32.12 -7.30
N ALA A 305 27.73 -32.06 -8.60
CA ALA A 305 26.91 -31.28 -9.53
C ALA A 305 25.47 -31.81 -9.58
N LEU A 306 25.30 -33.14 -9.61
CA LEU A 306 24.00 -33.80 -9.55
C LEU A 306 23.25 -33.52 -8.23
N GLU A 307 23.93 -33.62 -7.09
CA GLU A 307 23.35 -33.31 -5.77
C GLU A 307 22.90 -31.85 -5.69
N ARG A 308 23.75 -30.91 -6.11
CA ARG A 308 23.40 -29.49 -6.17
C ARG A 308 22.16 -29.28 -7.03
N TYR A 309 22.13 -29.85 -8.23
CA TYR A 309 21.01 -29.72 -9.15
C TYR A 309 19.70 -30.26 -8.56
N LYS A 310 19.73 -31.40 -7.86
CA LYS A 310 18.54 -31.97 -7.21
C LYS A 310 18.01 -31.05 -6.10
N ILE A 311 18.89 -30.66 -5.17
CA ILE A 311 18.52 -29.82 -4.02
C ILE A 311 17.98 -28.46 -4.49
N MET A 312 18.74 -27.77 -5.36
CA MET A 312 18.30 -26.49 -5.90
C MET A 312 17.07 -26.63 -6.79
N GLY A 313 16.91 -27.77 -7.47
CA GLY A 313 15.75 -28.08 -8.27
C GLY A 313 14.46 -28.13 -7.46
N GLU A 314 14.51 -28.78 -6.29
CA GLU A 314 13.39 -28.88 -5.36
C GLU A 314 13.06 -27.52 -4.73
N GLU A 315 14.08 -26.78 -4.28
CA GLU A 315 13.91 -25.42 -3.78
C GLU A 315 13.27 -24.52 -4.84
N PHE A 316 13.83 -24.54 -6.06
CA PHE A 316 13.31 -23.80 -7.20
C PHE A 316 11.88 -24.18 -7.53
N ASP A 317 11.47 -25.45 -7.44
CA ASP A 317 10.09 -25.88 -7.70
C ASP A 317 9.11 -25.45 -6.59
N SER A 318 9.59 -25.33 -5.35
CA SER A 318 8.77 -24.94 -4.19
C SER A 318 8.57 -23.43 -4.04
N GLU A 319 9.49 -22.61 -4.57
CA GLU A 319 9.51 -21.17 -4.30
C GLU A 319 8.51 -20.35 -5.11
N THR A 320 7.80 -19.40 -4.50
CA THR A 320 6.97 -18.44 -5.25
C THR A 320 7.78 -17.20 -5.57
N PHE A 321 8.06 -16.96 -6.85
CA PHE A 321 8.81 -15.80 -7.29
C PHE A 321 7.91 -14.56 -7.34
N GLY A 322 8.43 -13.43 -6.86
CA GLY A 322 7.71 -12.17 -6.78
C GLY A 322 8.63 -10.99 -6.55
N PRO A 323 8.13 -9.74 -6.58
CA PRO A 323 8.94 -8.54 -6.40
C PRO A 323 9.64 -8.48 -5.04
N ASP A 324 9.07 -9.15 -4.02
CA ASP A 324 9.65 -9.20 -2.67
C ASP A 324 10.76 -10.27 -2.52
N SER A 325 10.84 -11.22 -3.46
CA SER A 325 11.86 -12.28 -3.50
C SER A 325 12.54 -12.26 -4.87
N PRO A 326 13.49 -11.34 -5.10
CA PRO A 326 14.14 -11.21 -6.38
C PRO A 326 14.93 -12.48 -6.70
N VAL A 327 14.80 -12.96 -7.93
CA VAL A 327 15.53 -14.13 -8.43
C VAL A 327 16.82 -13.67 -9.05
N THR A 328 17.92 -14.30 -8.65
CA THR A 328 19.23 -14.11 -9.29
C THR A 328 19.58 -15.30 -10.16
N PHE A 329 20.52 -15.11 -11.10
CA PHE A 329 21.07 -16.17 -11.94
C PHE A 329 21.44 -17.45 -11.18
N TYR A 330 21.95 -17.29 -9.97
CA TYR A 330 22.49 -18.39 -9.16
C TYR A 330 21.43 -19.18 -8.40
N ASP A 331 20.19 -18.68 -8.32
CA ASP A 331 19.07 -19.37 -7.68
C ASP A 331 18.43 -20.40 -8.62
N ILE A 332 18.73 -20.33 -9.93
CA ILE A 332 18.22 -21.24 -10.94
C ILE A 332 19.09 -22.51 -10.98
N PRO A 333 18.49 -23.71 -10.95
CA PRO A 333 19.21 -24.98 -10.91
C PRO A 333 19.71 -25.37 -12.31
N TRP A 334 20.74 -24.70 -12.82
CA TRP A 334 21.30 -24.99 -14.16
C TRP A 334 21.92 -26.40 -14.24
N PRO A 335 21.55 -27.23 -15.23
CA PRO A 335 22.07 -28.59 -15.41
C PRO A 335 23.45 -28.55 -16.10
N VAL A 336 24.47 -28.08 -15.40
CA VAL A 336 25.85 -27.95 -15.92
C VAL A 336 26.87 -28.60 -14.98
N LEU A 337 28.01 -29.04 -15.53
CA LEU A 337 29.10 -29.64 -14.75
C LEU A 337 30.08 -28.62 -14.17
N TYR A 338 29.93 -27.33 -14.49
CA TYR A 338 30.82 -26.27 -14.02
C TYR A 338 30.60 -25.95 -12.53
N ALA A 339 31.68 -25.54 -11.85
CA ALA A 339 31.62 -25.14 -10.45
C ALA A 339 30.89 -23.78 -10.32
N PRO A 340 30.05 -23.56 -9.28
CA PRO A 340 29.21 -22.36 -9.19
C PRO A 340 29.97 -21.03 -9.08
N ASN A 341 31.24 -21.08 -8.68
CA ASN A 341 32.12 -19.92 -8.54
C ASN A 341 32.83 -19.51 -9.83
N ARG A 342 32.86 -20.38 -10.85
CA ARG A 342 33.52 -20.14 -12.15
C ARG A 342 32.53 -19.97 -13.30
N PHE A 343 31.31 -20.42 -13.09
CA PHE A 343 30.27 -20.49 -14.09
C PHE A 343 29.51 -19.18 -14.20
N THR A 344 29.42 -18.67 -15.42
CA THR A 344 28.70 -17.46 -15.80
C THR A 344 27.51 -17.80 -16.70
N VAL A 345 26.70 -16.80 -17.06
CA VAL A 345 25.50 -17.03 -17.91
C VAL A 345 25.87 -17.49 -19.32
N GLU A 346 27.04 -17.07 -19.82
CA GLU A 346 27.55 -17.41 -21.15
C GLU A 346 27.98 -18.87 -21.26
N ASP A 347 28.34 -19.49 -20.13
CA ASP A 347 28.72 -20.90 -20.05
C ASP A 347 27.51 -21.84 -20.13
N ILE A 348 26.28 -21.31 -20.25
CA ILE A 348 25.05 -22.09 -20.47
C ILE A 348 24.84 -22.27 -21.97
N ASP A 349 25.61 -23.17 -22.53
CA ASP A 349 25.46 -23.60 -23.90
C ASP A 349 24.74 -24.96 -23.97
N TRP A 350 24.29 -25.29 -25.17
CA TRP A 350 23.68 -26.59 -25.46
C TRP A 350 24.61 -27.75 -25.05
N SER A 351 25.91 -27.62 -25.34
CA SER A 351 26.87 -28.70 -25.16
C SER A 351 27.17 -29.00 -23.69
N ALA A 352 27.24 -27.99 -22.80
CA ALA A 352 27.43 -28.22 -21.38
C ALA A 352 26.26 -28.97 -20.74
N ILE A 353 25.04 -28.69 -21.21
CA ILE A 353 23.82 -29.33 -20.71
C ILE A 353 23.76 -30.79 -21.16
N GLU A 354 24.05 -31.08 -22.42
CA GLU A 354 24.15 -32.47 -22.90
C GLU A 354 25.23 -33.25 -22.14
N LYS A 355 26.43 -32.68 -21.99
CA LYS A 355 27.54 -33.29 -21.22
C LYS A 355 27.14 -33.59 -19.78
N PHE A 356 26.36 -32.70 -19.15
CA PHE A 356 25.83 -32.95 -17.80
C PHE A 356 24.92 -34.18 -17.77
N PHE A 357 23.91 -34.26 -18.64
CA PHE A 357 23.00 -35.39 -18.66
C PHE A 357 23.67 -36.70 -19.08
N GLU A 358 24.61 -36.65 -20.02
CA GLU A 358 25.42 -37.80 -20.43
C GLU A 358 26.25 -38.34 -19.25
N SER A 359 26.91 -37.45 -18.50
CA SER A 359 27.72 -37.83 -17.34
C SER A 359 26.87 -38.36 -16.19
N VAL A 360 25.70 -37.76 -15.93
CA VAL A 360 24.76 -38.17 -14.87
C VAL A 360 24.14 -39.53 -15.17
N ARG A 361 23.94 -39.89 -16.44
CA ARG A 361 23.34 -41.16 -16.85
C ARG A 361 24.05 -42.38 -16.26
N GLY A 362 25.38 -42.34 -16.14
CA GLY A 362 26.17 -43.42 -15.54
C GLY A 362 26.08 -43.52 -14.01
N HIS A 363 25.53 -42.50 -13.35
CA HIS A 363 25.47 -42.40 -11.88
C HIS A 363 24.08 -42.71 -11.30
N MET A 364 23.09 -43.04 -12.13
CA MET A 364 21.71 -43.28 -11.73
C MET A 364 21.15 -44.53 -12.41
N ARG A 365 20.13 -45.14 -11.81
CA ARG A 365 19.41 -46.24 -12.47
C ARG A 365 18.65 -45.69 -13.70
N PRO A 366 18.44 -46.49 -14.76
CA PRO A 366 17.74 -46.03 -15.96
C PRO A 366 16.34 -45.45 -15.68
N GLN A 367 15.59 -46.03 -14.73
CA GLN A 367 14.28 -45.54 -14.32
C GLN A 367 14.37 -44.17 -13.63
N ASP A 368 15.27 -44.02 -12.67
CA ASP A 368 15.48 -42.75 -11.96
C ASP A 368 15.97 -41.66 -12.92
N PHE A 369 16.79 -42.03 -13.91
CA PHE A 369 17.24 -41.12 -14.96
C PHE A 369 16.09 -40.63 -15.84
N LYS A 370 15.14 -41.53 -16.18
CA LYS A 370 13.92 -41.15 -16.93
C LYS A 370 13.12 -40.12 -16.16
N GLU A 371 12.82 -40.38 -14.89
CA GLU A 371 12.10 -39.42 -14.03
C GLU A 371 12.87 -38.11 -13.85
N PHE A 372 14.20 -38.19 -13.72
CA PHE A 372 15.06 -37.02 -13.59
C PHE A 372 15.01 -36.11 -14.82
N VAL A 373 15.10 -36.67 -16.03
CA VAL A 373 14.99 -35.92 -17.29
C VAL A 373 13.58 -35.35 -17.45
N GLU A 374 12.53 -36.09 -17.11
CA GLU A 374 11.16 -35.58 -17.15
C GLU A 374 10.94 -34.39 -16.23
N ARG A 375 11.43 -34.46 -14.98
CA ARG A 375 11.35 -33.33 -14.03
C ARG A 375 12.14 -32.14 -14.55
N SER A 376 13.33 -32.37 -15.08
CA SER A 376 14.19 -31.33 -15.67
C SER A 376 13.50 -30.64 -16.85
N HIS A 377 12.92 -31.41 -17.77
CA HIS A 377 12.19 -30.89 -18.93
C HIS A 377 10.99 -30.03 -18.50
N ARG A 378 10.18 -30.51 -17.54
CA ARG A 378 9.07 -29.72 -16.97
C ARG A 378 9.56 -28.46 -16.26
N ARG A 379 10.71 -28.53 -15.58
CA ARG A 379 11.28 -27.39 -14.84
C ARG A 379 11.74 -26.28 -15.77
N PHE A 380 12.35 -26.60 -16.91
CA PHE A 380 12.85 -25.62 -17.88
C PHE A 380 11.84 -25.28 -18.99
N HIS A 381 10.56 -25.67 -18.83
CA HIS A 381 9.54 -25.35 -19.82
C HIS A 381 9.23 -23.84 -19.81
N PRO A 382 9.24 -23.15 -20.98
CA PRO A 382 9.07 -21.70 -21.04
C PRO A 382 7.72 -21.25 -20.46
N ASP A 383 6.65 -22.00 -20.71
CA ASP A 383 5.32 -21.71 -20.16
C ASP A 383 5.30 -21.75 -18.63
N ARG A 384 6.06 -22.67 -18.00
CA ARG A 384 6.12 -22.78 -16.55
C ARG A 384 6.85 -21.59 -15.93
N TRP A 385 7.91 -21.10 -16.57
CA TRP A 385 8.65 -19.92 -16.12
C TRP A 385 7.79 -18.66 -16.22
N SER A 386 7.04 -18.52 -17.32
CA SER A 386 6.08 -17.43 -17.51
C SER A 386 4.95 -17.47 -16.48
N ALA A 387 4.33 -18.64 -16.24
CA ALA A 387 3.26 -18.81 -15.26
C ALA A 387 3.70 -18.47 -13.83
N ARG A 388 4.98 -18.72 -13.50
CA ARG A 388 5.58 -18.39 -12.19
C ARG A 388 6.12 -16.97 -12.10
N LYS A 389 5.93 -16.15 -13.14
CA LYS A 389 6.41 -14.76 -13.21
C LYS A 389 7.92 -14.62 -12.94
N LEU A 390 8.70 -15.62 -13.36
CA LEU A 390 10.16 -15.65 -13.14
C LEU A 390 10.82 -14.38 -13.70
N TRP A 391 10.44 -13.98 -14.92
CA TRP A 391 10.96 -12.80 -15.61
C TRP A 391 10.70 -11.50 -14.84
N SER A 392 9.54 -11.39 -14.19
CA SER A 392 9.18 -10.20 -13.40
C SER A 392 9.88 -10.13 -12.04
N ALA A 393 10.43 -11.26 -11.57
CA ALA A 393 11.16 -11.33 -10.31
C ALA A 393 12.65 -11.01 -10.47
N VAL A 394 13.19 -10.99 -11.68
CA VAL A 394 14.57 -10.57 -11.94
C VAL A 394 14.62 -9.04 -11.93
N MET A 395 15.47 -8.46 -11.07
CA MET A 395 15.52 -7.01 -10.89
C MET A 395 16.17 -6.27 -12.06
N ASP A 396 17.10 -6.92 -12.75
CA ASP A 396 17.83 -6.36 -13.88
C ASP A 396 17.30 -6.92 -15.20
N GLU A 397 16.95 -6.02 -16.12
CA GLU A 397 16.38 -6.36 -17.42
C GLU A 397 17.43 -7.03 -18.32
N GLU A 398 18.71 -6.65 -18.20
CA GLU A 398 19.81 -7.31 -18.92
C GLU A 398 19.99 -8.75 -18.42
N GLU A 399 20.04 -8.95 -17.10
CA GLU A 399 20.11 -10.29 -16.49
C GLU A 399 18.89 -11.15 -16.87
N SER A 400 17.69 -10.57 -16.90
CA SER A 400 16.47 -11.25 -17.34
C SER A 400 16.59 -11.78 -18.77
N ASN A 401 17.10 -10.96 -19.70
CA ASN A 401 17.31 -11.38 -21.08
C ASN A 401 18.32 -12.53 -21.19
N TYR A 402 19.41 -12.49 -20.41
CA TYR A 402 20.39 -13.57 -20.39
C TYR A 402 19.82 -14.88 -19.81
N ILE A 403 19.06 -14.79 -18.71
CA ILE A 403 18.35 -15.95 -18.13
C ILE A 403 17.33 -16.51 -19.12
N GLU A 404 16.68 -15.67 -19.93
CA GLU A 404 15.74 -16.11 -20.95
C GLU A 404 16.41 -16.93 -22.04
N VAL A 405 17.52 -16.45 -22.58
CA VAL A 405 18.29 -17.16 -23.60
C VAL A 405 18.83 -18.48 -23.04
N ALA A 406 19.40 -18.46 -21.83
CA ALA A 406 19.91 -19.65 -21.14
C ALA A 406 18.79 -20.68 -20.85
N GLY A 407 17.63 -20.22 -20.39
CA GLY A 407 16.46 -21.05 -20.14
C GLY A 407 15.95 -21.73 -21.42
N LYS A 408 15.91 -20.99 -22.54
CA LYS A 408 15.56 -21.54 -23.86
C LYS A 408 16.58 -22.57 -24.31
N ALA A 409 17.88 -22.28 -24.19
CA ALA A 409 18.93 -23.24 -24.54
C ALA A 409 18.80 -24.54 -23.74
N ALA A 410 18.56 -24.44 -22.42
CA ALA A 410 18.32 -25.59 -21.57
C ALA A 410 17.07 -26.40 -21.95
N SER A 411 15.95 -25.72 -22.19
CA SER A 411 14.72 -26.39 -22.63
C SER A 411 14.94 -27.14 -23.94
N GLN A 412 15.64 -26.54 -24.90
CA GLN A 412 15.85 -27.15 -26.20
C GLN A 412 16.82 -28.32 -26.12
N ALA A 413 17.90 -28.22 -25.34
CA ALA A 413 18.87 -29.32 -25.13
C ALA A 413 18.25 -30.53 -24.41
N ILE A 414 17.33 -30.31 -23.46
CA ILE A 414 16.66 -31.40 -22.73
C ILE A 414 15.57 -32.09 -23.57
N THR A 415 14.94 -31.36 -24.49
CA THR A 415 13.82 -31.87 -25.32
C THR A 415 14.14 -33.17 -26.09
N PRO A 416 15.26 -33.30 -26.84
CA PRO A 416 15.57 -34.55 -27.55
C PRO A 416 15.76 -35.72 -26.58
N LEU A 417 16.49 -35.51 -25.47
CA LEU A 417 16.71 -36.53 -24.44
C LEU A 417 15.38 -37.05 -23.87
N TRP A 418 14.45 -36.13 -23.57
CA TRP A 418 13.12 -36.48 -23.08
C TRP A 418 12.30 -37.25 -24.11
N ARG A 419 12.33 -36.85 -25.39
CA ARG A 419 11.63 -37.54 -26.48
C ARG A 419 12.13 -38.97 -26.67
N ASP A 420 13.45 -39.17 -26.62
CA ASP A 420 14.07 -40.49 -26.77
C ASP A 420 13.69 -41.43 -25.62
N LEU A 421 13.60 -40.89 -24.40
CA LEU A 421 13.17 -41.64 -23.21
C LEU A 421 11.67 -41.96 -23.18
N LYS A 422 10.85 -41.18 -23.90
CA LYS A 422 9.40 -41.43 -24.02
C LYS A 422 9.07 -42.47 -25.09
N ARG A 423 9.94 -42.62 -26.09
CA ARG A 423 9.82 -43.63 -27.16
C ARG A 423 10.21 -45.04 -26.71
N ARG A 424 11.10 -45.12 -25.71
CA ARG A 424 11.49 -46.35 -25.03
C ARG A 424 10.56 -46.65 -23.87
#